data_AF-G9KQQ1-F1
#
_entry.id   AF-G9KQQ1-F1
#
_cell.length_a   1.000
_cell.length_b   1.000
_cell.length_c   1.000
_cell.angle_alpha   90.00
_cell.angle_beta   90.00
_cell.angle_gamma   90.00
#
_symmetry.space_group_name_H-M   'P 1'
#
loop_
_entity.id
_entity.type
_entity.pdbx_description
1 polymer ?
#
loop_
_entity_poly.entity_id
_entity_poly.type
_entity_poly.pdbx_seq_one_letter_code
_entity_poly.pdbx_strand_id
1 'polypeptide(L)'
;RKPVITRSLRRGRKRGPRIPRDTRINFYLLELPVTCGEAKGTLYKEKMIQGTSEKCIQGVDGRWFTLREFEVEGKYSRSKNWKTSVRCGGFTLKDLIKKKYLPEPPRRRRR
;
A
#
# COMPACT_ATOMS: atom_id res chain seq x y z
N ARG A 1 -40.88 -23.78 24.59
CA ARG A 1 -40.04 -23.53 23.40
C ARG A 1 -38.77 -22.81 23.87
N LYS A 2 -37.60 -23.44 23.82
CA LYS A 2 -36.34 -22.86 24.34
C LYS A 2 -35.69 -21.96 23.25
N PRO A 3 -35.18 -20.77 23.58
CA PRO A 3 -34.56 -19.89 22.59
C PRO A 3 -33.15 -20.40 22.26
N VAL A 4 -32.90 -20.65 20.97
CA VAL A 4 -31.56 -21.00 20.46
C VAL A 4 -30.73 -19.73 20.45
N ILE A 5 -29.82 -19.58 21.42
CA ILE A 5 -28.81 -18.53 21.40
C ILE A 5 -27.83 -18.86 20.28
N THR A 6 -28.07 -18.32 19.08
CA THR A 6 -27.07 -18.33 18.01
C THR A 6 -25.93 -17.40 18.43
N ARG A 7 -24.96 -17.91 19.19
CA ARG A 7 -23.70 -17.24 19.45
C ARG A 7 -23.05 -16.96 18.10
N SER A 8 -23.10 -15.71 17.65
CA SER A 8 -22.31 -15.25 16.52
C SER A 8 -20.85 -15.51 16.86
N LEU A 9 -20.28 -16.55 16.22
CA LEU A 9 -18.87 -16.85 16.31
C LEU A 9 -18.15 -15.61 15.74
N ARG A 10 -17.72 -14.71 16.62
CA ARG A 10 -16.71 -13.70 16.29
C ARG A 10 -15.48 -14.49 15.89
N ARG A 11 -15.38 -14.87 14.60
CA ARG A 11 -14.17 -15.39 13.98
C ARG A 11 -13.13 -14.29 14.17
N GLY A 12 -12.38 -14.35 15.26
CA GLY A 12 -11.18 -13.57 15.43
C GLY A 12 -10.33 -13.89 14.23
N ARG A 13 -10.22 -12.94 13.28
CA ARG A 13 -9.34 -13.11 12.12
C ARG A 13 -7.96 -13.36 12.72
N LYS A 14 -7.47 -14.61 12.63
CA LYS A 14 -6.09 -14.94 12.97
C LYS A 14 -5.26 -13.91 12.23
N ARG A 15 -4.56 -13.05 12.98
CA ARG A 15 -3.69 -12.04 12.38
C ARG A 15 -2.70 -12.85 11.55
N GLY A 16 -2.75 -12.67 10.23
CA GLY A 16 -1.89 -13.42 9.31
C GLY A 16 -0.42 -13.28 9.73
N PRO A 17 0.44 -14.20 9.30
CA PRO A 17 1.87 -14.14 9.59
C PRO A 17 2.39 -12.71 9.39
N ARG A 18 3.13 -12.19 10.37
CA ARG A 18 3.77 -10.87 10.24
C ARG A 18 4.72 -10.99 9.06
N ILE A 19 4.40 -10.35 7.94
CA ILE A 19 5.29 -10.33 6.77
C ILE A 19 6.66 -9.85 7.27
N PRO A 20 7.72 -10.66 7.12
CA PRO A 20 9.05 -10.26 7.54
C PRO A 20 9.39 -8.93 6.89
N ARG A 21 9.92 -8.00 7.70
CA ARG A 21 10.41 -6.72 7.18
C ARG A 21 11.74 -7.01 6.52
N ASP A 22 11.81 -6.80 5.22
CA ASP A 22 13.05 -6.97 4.49
C ASP A 22 13.95 -5.76 4.79
N THR A 23 15.04 -6.01 5.51
CA THR A 23 16.01 -4.99 5.94
C THR A 23 16.99 -4.59 4.83
N ARG A 24 16.98 -5.27 3.67
CA ARG A 24 17.90 -4.97 2.56
C ARG A 24 17.46 -3.79 1.70
N ILE A 25 16.24 -3.30 1.86
CA ILE A 25 15.73 -2.22 1.01
C ILE A 25 16.29 -0.87 1.48
N ASN A 26 17.03 -0.23 0.59
CA ASN A 26 17.57 1.09 0.83
C ASN A 26 16.49 2.15 0.56
N PHE A 27 15.90 2.67 1.64
CA PHE A 27 14.87 3.71 1.58
C PHE A 27 15.38 5.08 1.16
N TYR A 28 16.66 5.25 0.82
CA TYR A 28 17.21 6.50 0.27
C TYR A 28 17.16 6.55 -1.26
N LEU A 29 17.04 5.39 -1.92
CA LEU A 29 16.97 5.31 -3.37
C LEU A 29 15.71 6.00 -3.92
N LEU A 30 15.80 6.58 -5.12
CA LEU A 30 14.66 7.18 -5.81
C LEU A 30 13.64 6.13 -6.24
N GLU A 31 14.10 4.90 -6.44
CA GLU A 31 13.32 3.73 -6.82
C GLU A 31 13.13 2.81 -5.61
N LEU A 32 11.88 2.49 -5.28
CA LEU A 32 11.54 1.62 -4.17
C LEU A 32 10.67 0.45 -4.63
N PRO A 33 11.08 -0.81 -4.39
CA PRO A 33 10.24 -1.95 -4.72
C PRO A 33 8.99 -1.95 -3.84
N VAL A 34 7.84 -1.80 -4.47
CA VAL A 34 6.53 -1.82 -3.84
C VAL A 34 5.75 -3.07 -4.21
N THR A 35 4.89 -3.48 -3.28
CA THR A 35 4.04 -4.65 -3.35
C THR A 35 2.65 -4.25 -2.85
N CYS A 36 1.61 -4.69 -3.54
CA CYS A 36 0.24 -4.52 -3.12
C CYS A 36 -0.47 -5.86 -3.29
N GLY A 37 -0.67 -6.60 -2.20
CA GLY A 37 -1.22 -7.96 -2.27
C GLY A 37 -0.32 -8.88 -3.10
N GLU A 38 -0.83 -9.33 -4.25
CA GLU A 38 -0.11 -10.15 -5.23
C GLU A 38 0.65 -9.30 -6.26
N ALA A 39 0.26 -8.04 -6.45
CA ALA A 39 0.88 -7.13 -7.42
C ALA A 39 2.24 -6.63 -6.90
N LYS A 40 3.21 -6.53 -7.82
CA LYS A 40 4.56 -6.03 -7.56
C LYS A 40 4.88 -4.89 -8.53
N GLY A 41 5.71 -3.96 -8.10
CA GLY A 41 6.16 -2.85 -8.93
C GLY A 41 7.27 -2.05 -8.25
N THR A 42 7.72 -1.00 -8.92
CA THR A 42 8.75 -0.08 -8.46
C THR A 42 8.16 1.33 -8.36
N LEU A 43 8.20 1.92 -7.18
CA LEU A 43 7.73 3.27 -6.91
C LEU A 43 8.86 4.27 -7.11
N TYR A 44 8.59 5.31 -7.89
CA TYR A 44 9.48 6.42 -8.14
C TYR A 44 9.13 7.61 -7.24
N LYS A 45 10.06 7.98 -6.35
CA LYS A 45 9.86 9.06 -5.39
C LYS A 45 9.66 10.43 -6.04
N GLU A 46 10.40 10.73 -7.10
CA GLU A 46 10.31 12.01 -7.80
C GLU A 46 8.90 12.25 -8.35
N LYS A 47 8.33 11.21 -8.97
CA LYS A 47 6.96 11.23 -9.49
C LYS A 47 5.93 11.27 -8.36
N MET A 48 6.24 10.70 -7.20
CA MET A 48 5.37 10.79 -6.03
C MET A 48 5.25 12.22 -5.48
N ILE A 49 6.29 13.06 -5.62
CA ILE A 49 6.25 14.48 -5.20
C ILE A 49 5.25 15.27 -6.04
N GLN A 50 5.13 14.96 -7.34
CA GLN A 50 4.23 15.64 -8.27
C GLN A 50 2.75 15.45 -7.88
N GLY A 51 2.43 14.33 -7.22
CA GLY A 51 1.15 14.13 -6.57
C GLY A 51 0.63 12.70 -6.68
N THR A 52 -0.50 12.44 -6.01
CA THR A 52 -1.14 11.12 -6.02
C THR A 52 -1.84 10.75 -7.33
N SER A 53 -2.11 11.73 -8.18
CA SER A 53 -2.74 11.54 -9.49
C SER A 53 -1.75 11.17 -10.57
N GLU A 54 -0.45 11.42 -10.35
CA GLU A 54 0.59 11.06 -11.29
C GLU A 54 0.91 9.58 -11.21
N LYS A 55 1.31 9.03 -12.36
CA LYS A 55 1.75 7.64 -12.45
C LYS A 55 3.15 7.54 -11.87
N CYS A 56 3.25 7.11 -10.62
CA CYS A 56 4.51 7.02 -9.89
C CYS A 56 5.00 5.58 -9.68
N ILE A 57 4.21 4.57 -10.04
CA ILE A 57 4.58 3.16 -9.89
C ILE A 57 4.75 2.54 -11.27
N GLN A 58 5.86 1.84 -11.49
CA GLN A 58 6.04 0.99 -12.65
C GLN A 58 5.79 -0.46 -12.25
N GLY A 59 4.83 -1.13 -12.88
CA GLY A 59 4.59 -2.55 -12.64
C GLY A 59 5.65 -3.43 -13.30
N VAL A 60 5.61 -4.73 -12.98
CA VAL A 60 6.52 -5.72 -13.60
C VAL A 60 6.36 -5.77 -15.12
N ASP A 61 5.15 -5.52 -15.63
CA ASP A 61 4.84 -5.46 -17.07
C ASP A 61 5.36 -4.19 -17.77
N GLY A 62 6.14 -3.35 -17.08
CA GLY A 62 6.65 -2.07 -17.59
C GLY A 62 5.59 -0.96 -17.69
N ARG A 63 4.33 -1.26 -17.35
CA ARG A 63 3.23 -0.30 -17.34
C ARG A 63 3.35 0.66 -16.16
N TRP A 64 3.02 1.92 -16.42
CA TRP A 64 2.95 2.96 -15.41
C TRP A 64 1.56 3.02 -14.79
N PHE A 65 1.51 2.92 -13.47
CA PHE A 65 0.32 2.93 -12.65
C PHE A 65 0.32 4.13 -11.69
N THR A 66 -0.86 4.69 -11.49
CA THR A 66 -1.14 5.56 -10.35
C THR A 66 -1.27 4.73 -9.07
N LEU A 67 -1.15 5.37 -7.90
CA LEU A 67 -1.34 4.71 -6.60
C LEU A 67 -2.69 3.98 -6.50
N ARG A 68 -3.73 4.54 -7.15
CA ARG A 68 -5.08 3.99 -7.14
C ARG A 68 -5.23 2.82 -8.09
N GLU A 69 -4.66 2.90 -9.28
CA GLU A 69 -4.65 1.76 -10.23
C GLU A 69 -3.86 0.59 -9.64
N PHE A 70 -2.70 0.85 -9.01
CA PHE A 70 -1.92 -0.18 -8.35
C PHE A 70 -2.65 -0.84 -7.17
N GLU A 71 -3.49 -0.07 -6.46
CA GLU A 71 -4.38 -0.60 -5.41
C GLU A 71 -5.47 -1.52 -5.99
N VAL A 72 -5.99 -1.21 -7.19
CA VAL A 72 -6.94 -2.09 -7.91
C VAL A 72 -6.25 -3.38 -8.35
N GLU A 73 -5.05 -3.28 -8.93
CA GLU A 73 -4.23 -4.41 -9.36
C GLU A 73 -3.92 -5.36 -8.19
N GLY A 74 -3.64 -4.80 -7.02
CA GLY A 74 -3.36 -5.57 -5.80
C GLY A 74 -4.57 -6.24 -5.15
N LYS A 75 -5.74 -6.29 -5.82
CA LYS A 75 -7.02 -6.77 -5.26
C LYS A 75 -7.51 -5.98 -4.04
N TYR A 76 -6.99 -4.76 -3.85
CA TYR A 76 -7.39 -3.83 -2.79
C TYR A 76 -8.38 -2.78 -3.27
N SER A 77 -9.11 -3.01 -4.38
CA SER A 77 -10.09 -2.08 -4.95
C SER A 77 -11.15 -1.54 -3.96
N ARG A 78 -11.45 -2.30 -2.90
CA ARG A 78 -12.38 -1.89 -1.82
C ARG A 78 -11.75 -0.95 -0.79
N SER A 79 -10.42 -0.90 -0.73
CA SER A 79 -9.68 0.03 0.10
C SER A 79 -9.51 1.34 -0.67
N LYS A 80 -9.76 2.47 0.00
CA LYS A 80 -9.50 3.81 -0.53
C LYS A 80 -8.22 4.39 0.05
N ASN A 81 -7.34 3.52 0.54
CA ASN A 81 -6.24 3.87 1.44
C ASN A 81 -4.92 3.32 0.90
N TRP A 82 -4.53 3.77 -0.28
CA TRP A 82 -3.24 3.46 -0.92
C TRP A 82 -2.04 3.52 0.06
N LYS A 83 -2.06 4.44 1.03
CA LYS A 83 -1.00 4.59 2.06
C LYS A 83 -0.77 3.31 2.88
N THR A 84 -1.80 2.51 3.09
CA THR A 84 -1.73 1.24 3.83
C THR A 84 -1.80 0.02 2.93
N SER A 85 -2.41 0.15 1.75
CA SER A 85 -2.54 -0.94 0.78
C SER A 85 -1.20 -1.25 0.11
N VAL A 86 -0.40 -0.22 -0.16
CA VAL A 86 0.93 -0.37 -0.78
C VAL A 86 2.00 -0.53 0.29
N ARG A 87 2.87 -1.53 0.10
CA ARG A 87 3.95 -1.90 1.02
C ARG A 87 5.28 -1.98 0.30
N CYS A 88 6.34 -1.51 0.93
CA CYS A 88 7.73 -1.64 0.48
C CYS A 88 8.50 -2.41 1.55
N GLY A 89 9.02 -3.58 1.22
CA GLY A 89 9.80 -4.40 2.17
C GLY A 89 9.06 -4.79 3.44
N GLY A 90 7.73 -4.91 3.40
CA GLY A 90 6.90 -5.14 4.60
C GLY A 90 6.56 -3.88 5.41
N PHE A 91 7.05 -2.70 5.03
CA PHE A 91 6.62 -1.41 5.59
C PHE A 91 5.49 -0.82 4.75
N THR A 92 4.47 -0.25 5.38
CA THR A 92 3.44 0.49 4.65
C THR A 92 3.98 1.84 4.17
N LEU A 93 3.47 2.37 3.06
CA LEU A 93 3.84 3.73 2.62
C LEU A 93 3.54 4.77 3.72
N LYS A 94 2.48 4.56 4.51
CA LYS A 94 2.17 5.39 5.70
C LYS A 94 3.34 5.45 6.69
N ASP A 95 3.95 4.30 6.98
CA ASP A 95 5.10 4.24 7.89
C ASP A 95 6.32 4.95 7.29
N LEU A 96 6.56 4.76 5.99
CA LEU A 96 7.67 5.41 5.28
C LEU A 96 7.55 6.93 5.24
N ILE A 97 6.33 7.45 5.02
CA ILE A 97 6.03 8.89 5.13
C ILE A 97 6.26 9.37 6.56
N LYS A 98 5.77 8.62 7.58
CA LYS A 98 5.97 8.98 9.00
C LYS A 98 7.46 9.02 9.38
N LYS A 99 8.27 8.12 8.82
CA LYS A 99 9.72 8.07 9.01
C LYS A 99 10.49 9.06 8.11
N LYS A 100 9.79 9.88 7.31
CA LYS A 100 10.37 10.86 6.37
C LYS A 100 11.26 10.26 5.27
N TYR A 101 11.13 8.96 4.99
CA TYR A 101 11.81 8.33 3.85
C TYR A 101 11.10 8.60 2.52
N LEU A 102 9.80 8.89 2.60
CA LEU A 102 8.97 9.27 1.46
C LEU A 102 8.43 10.69 1.65
N PRO A 103 8.46 11.51 0.58
CA PRO A 103 7.75 12.79 0.58
C PRO A 103 6.24 12.52 0.70
N GLU A 104 5.54 13.27 1.56
CA GLU A 104 4.08 13.21 1.57
C GLU A 104 3.56 13.95 0.33
N PRO A 105 2.85 13.27 -0.59
CA PRO A 105 2.32 13.94 -1.76
C PRO A 105 1.32 15.02 -1.32
N PRO A 106 1.31 16.19 -1.97
CA PRO A 106 0.41 17.28 -1.61
C PRO A 106 -1.03 16.78 -1.66
N ARG A 107 -1.72 16.85 -0.50
CA ARG A 107 -3.17 16.61 -0.47
C ARG A 107 -3.82 17.80 -1.16
N ARG A 108 -4.20 17.63 -2.43
CA ARG A 108 -5.12 18.58 -3.06
C ARG A 108 -6.43 18.54 -2.27
N ARG A 109 -6.60 19.44 -1.31
CA ARG A 109 -7.94 19.79 -0.78
C ARG A 109 -8.69 20.33 -2.00
N ARG A 110 -9.73 19.62 -2.44
CA ARG A 110 -10.75 20.27 -3.26
C ARG A 110 -11.32 21.38 -2.36
N ARG A 111 -11.10 22.63 -2.77
CA ARG A 111 -11.69 23.80 -2.15
C ARG A 111 -13.14 23.91 -2.60
#